data_AF-A0A1H3C8Z3-F1
#
_entry.id   AF-A0A1H3C8Z3-F1
#
_cell.length_a   1.000
_cell.length_b   1.000
_cell.length_c   1.000
_cell.angle_alpha   90.00
_cell.angle_beta   90.00
_cell.angle_gamma   90.00
#
_symmetry.space_group_name_H-M   'P 1'
#
loop_
_entity.id
_entity.type
_entity.pdbx_description
1 polymer ?
#
loop_
_entity_poly.entity_id
_entity_poly.type
_entity_poly.pdbx_seq_one_letter_code
_entity_poly.pdbx_strand_id
1 'polypeptide(L)'
;MRRTSFPVKLYFLVATALMCALFALLSRYETHLPIRAIFKLVGFGNASLVEHFTTGFAVPAAFVAIILFATSITNKPHFIKSEIRILAFVKFRRWLTTRVRPSYLTHWTGALACSYVLLSLQWEMGQVAAHGFFQTDQFCMDLGGAAAFCVSMWALLEKNRRRAKTNRSFSLA
;
A
#
# COMPACT_ATOMS: atom_id res chain seq x y z
N MET A 1 -6.41 -26.96 0.12
CA MET A 1 -5.61 -25.72 0.00
C MET A 1 -5.80 -24.86 1.24
N ARG A 2 -4.74 -24.48 1.98
CA ARG A 2 -4.87 -23.53 3.10
C ARG A 2 -5.36 -22.19 2.55
N ARG A 3 -6.47 -21.66 3.07
CA ARG A 3 -6.92 -20.28 2.79
C ARG A 3 -5.79 -19.33 3.20
N THR A 4 -5.29 -18.54 2.25
CA THR A 4 -4.49 -17.35 2.57
C THR A 4 -5.42 -16.33 3.20
N SER A 5 -5.53 -16.33 4.53
CA SER A 5 -6.25 -15.30 5.26
C SER A 5 -5.30 -14.14 5.59
N PHE A 6 -5.68 -12.94 5.16
CA PHE A 6 -5.00 -11.72 5.59
C PHE A 6 -5.55 -11.27 6.94
N PRO A 7 -4.73 -10.65 7.81
CA PRO A 7 -5.21 -10.16 9.09
C PRO A 7 -6.20 -9.01 8.86
N VAL A 8 -7.30 -8.97 9.62
CA VAL A 8 -8.34 -7.91 9.50
C VAL A 8 -7.73 -6.51 9.64
N LYS A 9 -6.71 -6.36 10.51
CA LYS A 9 -5.96 -5.11 10.71
C LYS A 9 -5.33 -4.57 9.41
N LEU A 10 -5.01 -5.42 8.44
CA LEU A 10 -4.49 -4.99 7.14
C LEU A 10 -5.54 -4.22 6.33
N TYR A 11 -6.79 -4.67 6.35
CA TYR A 11 -7.89 -3.99 5.67
C TYR A 11 -8.15 -2.62 6.27
N PHE A 12 -8.11 -2.52 7.61
CA PHE A 12 -8.20 -1.23 8.30
C PHE A 12 -7.06 -0.30 7.91
N LEU A 13 -5.80 -0.78 7.92
CA LEU A 13 -4.65 0.04 7.52
C LEU A 13 -4.80 0.61 6.11
N VAL A 14 -5.19 -0.24 5.14
CA VAL A 14 -5.41 0.16 3.75
C VAL A 14 -6.56 1.15 3.63
N ALA A 15 -7.69 0.90 4.30
CA ALA A 15 -8.82 1.82 4.29
C ALA A 15 -8.44 3.18 4.89
N THR A 16 -7.74 3.21 6.02
CA THR A 16 -7.25 4.45 6.63
C THR A 16 -6.30 5.19 5.71
N ALA A 17 -5.36 4.49 5.06
CA ALA A 17 -4.42 5.11 4.12
C ALA A 17 -5.14 5.83 2.97
N LEU A 18 -6.08 5.15 2.33
CA LEU A 18 -6.84 5.71 1.20
C LEU A 18 -7.77 6.85 1.63
N MET A 19 -8.45 6.70 2.77
CA MET A 19 -9.32 7.75 3.32
C MET A 19 -8.51 8.99 3.71
N CYS A 20 -7.34 8.83 4.32
CA CYS A 20 -6.47 9.96 4.68
C CYS A 20 -5.99 10.73 3.45
N ALA A 21 -5.61 10.05 2.36
CA ALA A 21 -5.22 10.71 1.12
C ALA A 21 -6.40 11.46 0.47
N LEU A 22 -7.58 10.84 0.42
CA LEU A 22 -8.80 11.50 -0.07
C LEU A 22 -9.13 12.74 0.75
N PHE A 23 -9.06 12.65 2.08
CA PHE A 23 -9.30 13.80 2.94
C PHE A 23 -8.24 14.89 2.81
N ALA A 24 -6.96 14.53 2.62
CA ALA A 24 -5.90 15.50 2.37
C ALA A 24 -6.18 16.28 1.08
N LEU A 25 -6.53 15.56 0.01
CA LEU A 25 -6.92 16.15 -1.27
C LEU A 25 -8.14 17.08 -1.11
N LEU A 26 -9.22 16.61 -0.47
CA LEU A 26 -10.43 17.41 -0.25
C LEU A 26 -10.15 18.66 0.61
N SER A 27 -9.28 18.54 1.62
CA SER A 27 -8.91 19.67 2.49
C SER A 27 -8.18 20.81 1.77
N ARG A 28 -7.60 20.52 0.59
CA ARG A 28 -6.96 21.52 -0.27
C ARG A 28 -7.98 22.39 -0.99
N TYR A 29 -9.11 21.81 -1.39
CA TYR A 29 -10.17 22.51 -2.11
C TYR A 29 -11.19 23.15 -1.16
N GLU A 30 -11.50 22.49 -0.05
CA GLU A 30 -12.57 22.92 0.87
C GLU A 30 -12.02 23.43 2.20
N THR A 31 -11.91 24.75 2.29
CA THR A 31 -11.29 25.45 3.43
C THR A 31 -12.09 25.35 4.73
N HIS A 32 -13.37 25.02 4.64
CA HIS A 32 -14.34 24.95 5.73
C HIS A 32 -14.33 23.58 6.46
N LEU A 33 -13.62 22.58 5.94
CA LEU A 33 -13.63 21.24 6.51
C LEU A 33 -12.89 21.19 7.87
N PRO A 34 -13.48 20.59 8.93
CA PRO A 34 -12.83 20.41 10.23
C PRO A 34 -11.52 19.62 10.15
N ILE A 35 -11.42 18.73 9.16
CA ILE A 35 -10.23 17.91 8.92
C ILE A 35 -8.98 18.76 8.64
N ARG A 36 -9.16 19.99 8.15
CA ARG A 36 -8.09 20.94 7.93
C ARG A 36 -7.45 21.40 9.26
N ALA A 37 -8.20 21.47 10.35
CA ALA A 37 -7.63 21.78 11.67
C ALA A 37 -6.70 20.66 12.16
N ILE A 38 -7.10 19.41 11.93
CA ILE A 38 -6.30 18.22 12.23
C ILE A 38 -5.03 18.21 11.37
N PHE A 39 -5.16 18.49 10.07
CA PHE A 39 -4.01 18.55 9.17
C PHE A 39 -3.10 19.76 9.40
N LYS A 40 -3.62 20.89 9.90
CA LYS A 40 -2.77 22.00 10.36
C LYS A 40 -1.88 21.57 11.53
N LEU A 41 -2.41 20.77 12.47
CA LEU A 41 -1.64 20.21 13.59
C LEU A 41 -0.56 19.23 13.12
N VAL A 42 -0.87 18.39 12.12
CA VAL A 42 0.05 17.34 11.63
C VAL A 42 1.08 17.87 10.62
N GLY A 43 0.68 18.78 9.73
CA GLY A 43 1.50 19.31 8.64
C GLY A 43 2.14 20.66 8.95
N PHE A 44 2.20 21.07 10.21
CA PHE A 44 2.75 22.37 10.63
C PHE A 44 2.10 23.57 9.92
N GLY A 45 0.80 23.46 9.62
CA GLY A 45 0.06 24.48 8.88
C GLY A 45 0.16 24.42 7.35
N ASN A 46 1.02 23.57 6.79
CA ASN A 46 1.21 23.44 5.34
C ASN A 46 0.44 22.24 4.77
N ALA A 47 -0.66 22.52 4.07
CA ALA A 47 -1.52 21.49 3.48
C ALA A 47 -0.81 20.63 2.42
N SER A 48 0.15 21.22 1.69
CA SER A 48 0.93 20.51 0.68
C SER A 48 1.78 19.40 1.31
N LEU A 49 2.41 19.65 2.47
CA LEU A 49 3.22 18.63 3.15
C LEU A 49 2.39 17.42 3.57
N VAL A 50 1.15 17.65 4.04
CA VAL A 50 0.22 16.57 4.41
C VAL A 50 -0.20 15.78 3.18
N GLU A 51 -0.46 16.44 2.06
CA GLU A 51 -0.79 15.77 0.80
C GLU A 51 0.34 14.86 0.33
N HIS A 52 1.58 15.32 0.34
CA HIS A 52 2.75 14.51 0.01
C HIS A 52 2.89 13.30 0.96
N PHE A 53 2.82 13.53 2.27
CA PHE A 53 2.88 12.43 3.24
C PHE A 53 1.77 11.39 3.04
N THR A 54 0.53 11.85 2.90
CA THR A 54 -0.62 10.96 2.72
C THR A 54 -0.61 10.26 1.36
N THR A 55 -0.09 10.90 0.32
CA THR A 55 0.11 10.30 -1.01
C THR A 55 1.16 9.19 -0.94
N GLY A 56 2.32 9.46 -0.33
CA GLY A 56 3.35 8.44 -0.14
C GLY A 56 2.90 7.27 0.71
N PHE A 57 2.00 7.52 1.67
CA PHE A 57 1.37 6.46 2.46
C PHE A 57 0.30 5.67 1.66
N ALA A 58 -0.47 6.33 0.81
CA ALA A 58 -1.61 5.74 0.10
C ALA A 58 -1.23 4.99 -1.20
N VAL A 59 -0.18 5.39 -1.90
CA VAL A 59 0.22 4.74 -3.17
C VAL A 59 0.56 3.25 -2.96
N PRO A 60 1.42 2.86 -2.01
CA PRO A 60 1.65 1.46 -1.71
C PRO A 60 0.39 0.76 -1.17
N ALA A 61 -0.47 1.48 -0.44
CA ALA A 61 -1.73 0.96 0.08
C ALA A 61 -2.74 0.60 -1.03
N ALA A 62 -2.84 1.42 -2.08
CA ALA A 62 -3.69 1.17 -3.24
C ALA A 62 -3.31 -0.13 -3.95
N PHE A 63 -2.02 -0.40 -4.09
CA PHE A 63 -1.57 -1.69 -4.64
C PHE A 63 -1.95 -2.88 -3.76
N VAL A 64 -1.78 -2.76 -2.44
CA VAL A 64 -2.23 -3.79 -1.50
C VAL A 64 -3.74 -3.98 -1.61
N ALA A 65 -4.52 -2.91 -1.78
CA ALA A 65 -5.97 -3.00 -1.99
C ALA A 65 -6.32 -3.82 -3.24
N ILE A 66 -5.66 -3.56 -4.37
CA ILE A 66 -5.83 -4.31 -5.63
C ILE A 66 -5.56 -5.80 -5.41
N ILE A 67 -4.48 -6.11 -4.71
CA ILE A 67 -4.12 -7.49 -4.36
C ILE A 67 -5.19 -8.16 -3.49
N LEU A 68 -5.68 -7.46 -2.45
CA LEU A 68 -6.71 -7.98 -1.55
C LEU A 68 -8.03 -8.21 -2.30
N PHE A 69 -8.36 -7.32 -3.22
CA PHE A 69 -9.52 -7.44 -4.09
C PHE A 69 -9.39 -8.63 -5.06
N ALA A 70 -8.26 -8.76 -5.75
CA ALA A 70 -7.99 -9.87 -6.66
C ALA A 70 -8.01 -11.23 -5.93
N THR A 71 -7.46 -11.30 -4.72
CA THR A 71 -7.51 -12.51 -3.89
C THR A 71 -8.92 -12.83 -3.37
N SER A 72 -9.74 -11.81 -3.10
CA SER A 72 -11.16 -11.99 -2.72
C SER A 72 -12.00 -12.55 -3.87
N ILE A 73 -11.88 -11.97 -5.07
CA ILE A 73 -12.60 -12.44 -6.27
C ILE A 73 -12.19 -13.86 -6.62
N THR A 74 -10.89 -14.15 -6.60
CA THR A 74 -10.39 -15.50 -6.96
C THR A 74 -10.81 -16.58 -5.95
N ASN A 75 -11.25 -16.21 -4.75
CA ASN A 75 -11.75 -17.14 -3.74
C ASN A 75 -13.25 -17.44 -3.84
N LYS A 76 -14.02 -16.66 -4.61
CA LYS A 76 -15.44 -16.92 -4.88
C LYS A 76 -15.55 -17.64 -6.23
N PRO A 77 -15.90 -18.95 -6.27
CA PRO A 77 -16.23 -19.59 -7.53
C PRO A 77 -17.56 -19.01 -8.01
N HIS A 78 -17.52 -18.03 -8.92
CA HIS A 78 -18.70 -17.71 -9.71
C HIS A 78 -18.98 -18.86 -10.67
N PHE A 79 -20.24 -19.00 -11.09
CA PHE A 79 -20.69 -19.99 -12.07
C PHE A 79 -19.95 -19.80 -13.40
N ILE A 80 -18.77 -20.42 -13.53
CA ILE A 80 -17.99 -20.44 -14.76
C ILE A 80 -18.51 -21.63 -15.57
N LYS A 81 -19.32 -21.37 -16.59
CA LYS A 81 -19.99 -22.41 -17.40
C LYS A 81 -19.06 -23.24 -18.31
N SER A 82 -17.77 -22.87 -18.45
CA SER A 82 -16.84 -23.50 -19.40
C SER A 82 -15.63 -24.09 -18.67
N GLU A 83 -15.33 -25.37 -18.94
CA GLU A 83 -14.21 -26.10 -18.31
C GLU A 83 -12.84 -25.44 -18.56
N ILE A 84 -12.61 -24.89 -19.75
CA ILE A 84 -11.37 -24.17 -20.10
C ILE A 84 -11.20 -22.93 -19.21
N ARG A 85 -12.29 -22.20 -18.97
CA ARG A 85 -12.27 -21.03 -18.07
C ARG A 85 -12.06 -21.43 -16.62
N ILE A 86 -12.59 -22.58 -16.18
CA ILE A 86 -12.34 -23.13 -14.84
C ILE A 86 -10.85 -23.45 -14.68
N LEU A 87 -10.25 -24.17 -15.64
CA LEU A 87 -8.84 -24.55 -15.60
C LEU A 87 -7.91 -23.31 -15.60
N ALA A 88 -8.19 -22.34 -16.48
CA ALA A 88 -7.45 -21.08 -16.53
C ALA A 88 -7.57 -20.30 -15.21
N PHE A 89 -8.78 -20.22 -14.64
CA PHE A 89 -9.02 -19.56 -13.37
C PHE A 89 -8.32 -20.25 -12.19
N VAL A 90 -8.33 -21.58 -12.15
CA VAL A 90 -7.59 -22.36 -11.13
C VAL A 90 -6.09 -22.13 -11.24
N LYS A 91 -5.54 -22.12 -12.46
CA LYS A 91 -4.12 -21.84 -12.71
C LYS A 91 -3.75 -20.42 -12.29
N PHE A 92 -4.56 -19.43 -12.66
CA PHE A 92 -4.40 -18.04 -12.24
C PHE A 92 -4.48 -17.87 -10.71
N ARG A 93 -5.49 -18.46 -10.07
CA ARG A 93 -5.65 -18.44 -8.61
C ARG A 93 -4.44 -19.05 -7.91
N ARG A 94 -3.94 -20.19 -8.40
CA ARG A 94 -2.74 -20.84 -7.84
C ARG A 94 -1.51 -19.96 -8.02
N TRP A 95 -1.35 -19.31 -9.18
CA TRP A 95 -0.27 -18.35 -9.43
C TRP A 95 -0.37 -17.12 -8.52
N LEU A 96 -1.56 -16.55 -8.33
CA LEU A 96 -1.77 -15.39 -7.48
C LEU A 96 -1.48 -15.71 -6.00
N THR A 97 -2.03 -16.81 -5.49
CA THR A 97 -1.85 -17.22 -4.09
C THR A 97 -0.40 -17.61 -3.74
N THR A 98 0.41 -18.06 -4.70
CA THR A 98 1.85 -18.30 -4.47
C THR A 98 2.65 -17.00 -4.43
N ARG A 99 2.30 -16.02 -5.27
CA ARG A 99 2.97 -14.71 -5.35
C ARG A 99 2.56 -13.73 -4.25
N VAL A 100 1.35 -13.88 -3.70
CA VAL A 100 0.77 -12.99 -2.68
C VAL A 100 0.69 -13.68 -1.31
N ARG A 101 1.73 -14.42 -0.92
CA ARG A 101 1.82 -14.85 0.47
C ARG A 101 2.10 -13.63 1.36
N PRO A 102 1.62 -13.61 2.62
CA PRO A 102 1.88 -12.49 3.53
C PRO A 102 3.35 -12.09 3.63
N SER A 103 4.28 -13.05 3.57
CA SER A 103 5.72 -12.79 3.56
C SER A 103 6.18 -12.00 2.33
N TYR A 104 5.64 -12.31 1.14
CA TYR A 104 5.97 -11.62 -0.10
C TYR A 104 5.26 -10.27 -0.20
N LEU A 105 4.08 -10.13 0.43
CA LEU A 105 3.34 -8.86 0.43
C LEU A 105 4.20 -7.72 1.00
N THR A 106 4.94 -7.98 2.08
CA THR A 106 5.87 -6.99 2.66
C THR A 106 7.00 -6.59 1.68
N HIS A 107 7.47 -7.52 0.86
CA HIS A 107 8.54 -7.26 -0.11
C HIS A 107 7.99 -6.45 -1.29
N TRP A 108 6.81 -6.81 -1.79
CA TRP A 108 6.11 -6.05 -2.82
C TRP A 108 5.79 -4.63 -2.37
N THR A 109 5.31 -4.44 -1.14
CA THR A 109 5.09 -3.09 -0.61
C THR A 109 6.36 -2.28 -0.52
N GLY A 110 7.48 -2.88 -0.13
CA GLY A 110 8.78 -2.20 -0.12
C GLY A 110 9.23 -1.81 -1.52
N ALA A 111 9.17 -2.74 -2.48
CA ALA A 111 9.53 -2.47 -3.87
C ALA A 111 8.70 -1.31 -4.45
N LEU A 112 7.40 -1.27 -4.18
CA LEU A 112 6.52 -0.21 -4.68
C LEU A 112 6.72 1.12 -3.97
N ALA A 113 6.99 1.12 -2.67
CA ALA A 113 7.39 2.32 -1.96
C ALA A 113 8.67 2.90 -2.57
N CYS A 114 9.67 2.06 -2.86
CA CYS A 114 10.89 2.50 -3.55
C CYS A 114 10.59 3.04 -4.96
N SER A 115 9.76 2.35 -5.74
CA SER A 115 9.36 2.85 -7.07
C SER A 115 8.66 4.20 -6.99
N TYR A 116 7.76 4.38 -6.03
CA TYR A 116 7.10 5.66 -5.80
C TYR A 116 8.08 6.76 -5.42
N VAL A 117 9.02 6.50 -4.49
CA VAL A 117 10.06 7.47 -4.11
C VAL A 117 10.96 7.84 -5.31
N LEU A 118 11.30 6.88 -6.16
CA LEU A 118 12.06 7.16 -7.39
C LEU A 118 11.28 8.04 -8.38
N LEU A 119 9.97 7.80 -8.52
CA LEU A 119 9.11 8.65 -9.36
C LEU A 119 8.94 10.05 -8.76
N SER A 120 8.79 10.16 -7.44
CA SER A 120 8.77 11.45 -6.74
C SER A 120 10.10 12.19 -6.91
N LEU A 121 11.24 11.50 -6.77
CA LEU A 121 12.55 12.09 -7.04
C LEU A 121 12.68 12.57 -8.49
N GLN A 122 12.24 11.76 -9.46
CA GLN A 122 12.26 12.15 -10.87
C GLN A 122 11.37 13.37 -11.12
N TRP A 123 10.21 13.45 -10.47
CA TRP A 123 9.32 14.60 -10.55
C TRP A 123 10.01 15.87 -10.02
N GLU A 124 10.60 15.80 -8.84
CA GLU A 124 11.33 16.93 -8.23
C GLU A 124 12.53 17.38 -9.07
N MET A 125 13.29 16.44 -9.65
CA MET A 125 14.37 16.77 -10.58
C MET A 125 13.85 17.51 -11.83
N GLY A 126 12.65 17.17 -12.30
CA GLY A 126 11.96 17.92 -13.35
C GLY A 126 11.56 19.33 -12.91
N GLN A 127 11.10 19.49 -11.66
CA GLN A 127 10.79 20.80 -11.09
C GLN A 127 12.03 21.68 -10.94
N VAL A 128 13.18 21.11 -10.57
CA VAL A 128 14.45 21.84 -10.52
C VAL A 128 14.82 22.39 -11.90
N ALA A 129 14.68 21.58 -12.95
CA ALA A 129 14.94 22.03 -14.31
C ALA A 129 13.98 23.13 -14.80
N ALA A 130 12.73 23.12 -14.34
CA ALA A 130 11.70 24.09 -14.76
C ALA A 130 11.69 25.39 -13.92
N HIS A 131 11.89 25.28 -12.61
CA HIS A 131 11.67 26.38 -11.64
C HIS A 131 12.93 26.74 -10.85
N GLY A 132 14.02 25.99 -10.98
CA GLY A 132 15.33 26.31 -10.41
C GLY A 132 15.53 25.91 -8.94
N PHE A 133 14.57 25.23 -8.30
CA PHE A 133 14.70 24.78 -6.91
C PHE A 133 14.10 23.38 -6.69
N PHE A 134 14.62 22.68 -5.68
CA PHE A 134 14.17 21.35 -5.25
C PHE A 134 13.28 21.48 -4.02
N GLN A 135 12.09 20.86 -4.01
CA GLN A 135 11.18 20.96 -2.87
C GLN A 135 11.48 19.88 -1.83
N THR A 136 12.61 20.05 -1.12
CA THR A 136 13.13 19.04 -0.18
C THR A 136 12.09 18.60 0.85
N ASP A 137 11.32 19.53 1.40
CA ASP A 137 10.32 19.21 2.42
C ASP A 137 9.19 18.31 1.87
N GLN A 138 8.76 18.53 0.64
CA GLN A 138 7.74 17.73 -0.02
C GLN A 138 8.26 16.32 -0.33
N PHE A 139 9.48 16.22 -0.87
CA PHE A 139 10.14 14.94 -1.11
C PHE A 139 10.34 14.13 0.18
N CYS A 140 10.75 14.80 1.27
CA CYS A 140 10.89 14.15 2.58
C CYS A 140 9.56 13.63 3.11
N MET A 141 8.46 14.34 2.87
CA MET A 141 7.12 13.88 3.24
C MET A 141 6.68 12.66 2.43
N ASP A 142 6.93 12.63 1.12
CA ASP A 142 6.67 11.46 0.26
C ASP A 142 7.44 10.22 0.76
N LEU A 143 8.73 10.39 1.06
CA LEU A 143 9.58 9.34 1.63
C LEU A 143 9.05 8.88 2.99
N GLY A 144 8.70 9.83 3.87
CA GLY A 144 8.17 9.56 5.20
C GLY A 144 6.86 8.77 5.17
N GLY A 145 5.95 9.15 4.27
CA GLY A 145 4.69 8.46 4.05
C GLY A 145 4.89 7.02 3.58
N ALA A 146 5.75 6.84 2.57
CA ALA A 146 6.06 5.53 2.01
C ALA A 146 6.72 4.61 3.07
N ALA A 147 7.69 5.14 3.83
CA ALA A 147 8.35 4.43 4.91
C ALA A 147 7.38 4.05 6.05
N ALA A 148 6.53 4.98 6.48
CA ALA A 148 5.53 4.73 7.53
C ALA A 148 4.57 3.60 7.14
N PHE A 149 4.14 3.54 5.88
CA PHE A 149 3.30 2.44 5.39
C PHE A 149 4.06 1.11 5.41
N CYS A 150 5.31 1.07 4.93
CA CYS A 150 6.14 -0.13 4.95
C CYS A 150 6.38 -0.67 6.37
N VAL A 151 6.68 0.21 7.33
CA VAL A 151 6.86 -0.17 8.75
C VAL A 151 5.56 -0.72 9.33
N SER A 152 4.43 -0.07 9.06
CA SER A 152 3.11 -0.54 9.50
C SER A 152 2.76 -1.92 8.94
N MET A 153 3.02 -2.12 7.65
CA MET A 153 2.87 -3.41 6.96
C MET A 153 3.75 -4.50 7.58
N TRP A 154 5.02 -4.18 7.85
CA TRP A 154 5.95 -5.10 8.49
C TRP A 154 5.45 -5.50 9.88
N ALA A 155 5.10 -4.54 10.72
CA ALA A 155 4.62 -4.77 12.09
C ALA A 155 3.36 -5.66 12.11
N LEU A 156 2.41 -5.42 11.21
CA LEU A 156 1.19 -6.22 11.10
C LEU A 156 1.44 -7.66 10.63
N LEU A 157 2.43 -7.87 9.76
CA LEU A 157 2.71 -9.17 9.16
C LEU A 157 3.84 -9.94 9.85
N GLU A 158 4.55 -9.34 10.80
CA GLU A 158 5.69 -9.96 11.49
C GLU A 158 5.32 -11.27 12.17
N LYS A 159 4.15 -11.34 12.82
CA LYS A 159 3.65 -12.58 13.45
C LYS A 159 3.44 -13.70 12.42
N ASN A 160 2.94 -13.35 11.23
CA ASN A 160 2.75 -14.31 10.13
C ASN A 160 4.08 -14.74 9.52
N ARG A 161 5.04 -13.81 9.40
CA ARG A 161 6.40 -14.07 8.92
C ARG A 161 7.15 -15.01 9.86
N ARG A 162 7.11 -14.77 11.18
CA ARG A 162 7.72 -15.64 12.20
C ARG A 162 7.14 -17.05 12.15
N ARG A 163 5.80 -17.19 12.16
CA ARG A 163 5.13 -18.50 12.01
C ARG A 163 5.52 -19.24 10.73
N ALA A 164 5.63 -18.52 9.60
CA ALA A 164 6.07 -19.11 8.34
C ALA A 164 7.53 -19.59 8.39
N LYS A 165 8.41 -18.85 9.07
CA LYS A 165 9.82 -19.23 9.27
C LYS A 165 9.94 -20.48 10.16
N THR A 166 9.22 -20.51 11.28
CA THR A 166 9.21 -21.67 12.20
C THR A 166 8.64 -22.93 11.54
N ASN A 167 7.57 -22.81 10.75
CA ASN A 167 7.01 -23.97 10.04
C ASN A 167 7.93 -24.49 8.92
N ARG A 168 8.81 -23.67 8.36
CA ARG A 168 9.85 -24.11 7.42
C ARG A 168 11.01 -24.81 8.11
N SER A 169 11.37 -24.40 9.33
CA SER A 169 12.42 -25.10 10.09
C SER A 169 11.98 -26.49 10.56
N PHE A 170 10.68 -26.71 10.79
CA PHE A 170 10.14 -28.03 11.14
C PHE A 170 10.03 -29.01 9.95
N SER A 171 10.12 -28.56 8.70
CA SER A 171 10.04 -29.48 7.53
C SER A 171 11.42 -29.86 6.97
N LEU A 172 12.49 -29.48 7.67
CA LEU A 172 13.88 -29.82 7.35
C LEU A 172 14.51 -30.74 8.41
N ALA A 173 13.71 -31.22 9.37
CA ALA A 173 14.02 -32.31 10.29
C ALA A 173 13.21 -33.53 9.84
#